data_AF-A0A820KXF8-F1
#
_entry.id   AF-A0A820KXF8-F1
#
_cell.length_a   1.000
_cell.length_b   1.000
_cell.length_c   1.000
_cell.angle_alpha   90.00
_cell.angle_beta   90.00
_cell.angle_gamma   90.00
#
_symmetry.space_group_name_H-M   'P 1'
#
loop_
_entity.id
_entity.type
_entity.pdbx_description
1 polymer ?
#
loop_
_entity_poly.entity_id
_entity_poly.type
_entity_poly.pdbx_seq_one_letter_code
_entity_poly.pdbx_strand_id
1 'polypeptide(L)' 'NMFGRRNDITVRLPSCIDLDHLPNYNLNRKGQHARTRILSVFAYYHPDITWAPLLAPLTALFLHYMTEID' A
#
# COMPACT_ATOMS: atom_id res chain seq x y z
N ASN A 1 0.69 -28.62 -7.05
CA ASN A 1 1.77 -27.61 -7.15
C ASN A 1 1.33 -26.37 -6.40
N MET A 2 1.66 -26.18 -5.11
CA MET A 2 2.99 -25.86 -4.57
C MET A 2 3.62 -24.62 -5.26
N PHE A 3 3.68 -23.53 -4.48
CA PHE A 3 4.47 -22.29 -4.58
C PHE A 3 5.29 -22.03 -5.86
N GLY A 4 5.18 -20.80 -6.39
CA GLY A 4 6.31 -20.16 -7.04
C GLY A 4 6.04 -19.53 -8.41
N ARG A 5 5.39 -18.37 -8.43
CA ARG A 5 5.76 -17.29 -9.35
C ARG A 5 5.74 -15.98 -8.59
N ARG A 6 6.91 -15.56 -8.10
CA ARG A 6 7.19 -14.14 -7.83
C ARG A 6 7.18 -13.45 -9.20
N ASN A 7 5.99 -13.24 -9.75
CA ASN A 7 5.84 -12.32 -10.85
C ASN A 7 6.15 -10.95 -10.27
N ASP A 8 6.97 -10.19 -10.98
CA ASP A 8 7.14 -8.75 -10.81
C ASP A 8 5.81 -8.06 -11.17
N ILE A 9 4.77 -8.35 -10.38
CA ILE A 9 3.47 -7.73 -10.50
C ILE A 9 3.72 -6.30 -10.05
N THR A 10 3.86 -5.38 -11.01
CA THR A 10 3.68 -3.96 -10.75
C THR A 10 2.27 -3.80 -10.21
N VAL A 11 2.13 -3.91 -8.89
CA VAL A 11 0.85 -3.70 -8.20
C VAL A 11 0.53 -2.23 -8.40
N ARG A 12 -0.42 -1.97 -9.30
CA ARG A 12 -0.94 -0.62 -9.51
C ARG A 12 -1.65 -0.19 -8.23
N LEU A 13 -1.37 1.03 -7.79
CA LEU A 13 -2.07 1.61 -6.65
C LEU A 13 -3.57 1.74 -6.98
N PRO A 14 -4.45 1.56 -5.99
CA PRO A 14 -5.89 1.78 -6.15
C PRO A 14 -6.20 3.21 -6.59
N SER A 15 -7.30 3.40 -7.32
CA SER A 15 -7.74 4.71 -7.83
C SER A 15 -8.15 5.69 -6.74
N CYS A 16 -8.47 5.21 -5.53
CA CYS A 16 -8.80 6.06 -4.39
C CYS A 16 -7.58 6.72 -3.73
N ILE A 17 -6.36 6.38 -4.17
CA ILE A 17 -5.12 6.94 -3.63
C ILE A 17 -4.64 8.07 -4.54
N ASP A 18 -4.21 9.15 -3.91
CA ASP A 18 -3.57 10.26 -4.58
C ASP A 18 -2.07 9.99 -4.77
N LEU A 19 -1.67 9.94 -6.04
CA LEU A 19 -0.30 9.69 -6.45
C LEU A 19 0.60 10.92 -6.26
N ASP A 20 0.03 12.12 -6.30
CA ASP A 20 0.74 13.36 -6.03
C ASP A 20 1.03 13.52 -4.52
N HIS A 21 0.23 12.84 -3.68
CA HIS A 21 0.38 12.83 -2.22
C HIS A 21 0.84 11.47 -1.67
N LEU A 22 1.89 10.89 -2.28
CA LEU A 22 2.49 9.61 -1.89
C LEU A 22 3.91 9.76 -1.27
N PRO A 23 4.07 10.46 -0.12
CA PRO A 23 5.37 10.62 0.51
C PRO A 23 5.90 9.27 1.01
N ASN A 24 7.20 9.05 0.80
CA ASN A 24 7.84 7.81 1.21
C ASN A 24 8.43 7.86 2.63
N TYR A 25 8.58 9.04 3.25
CA TYR A 25 9.10 9.23 4.63
C TYR A 25 10.35 8.39 5.02
N ASN A 26 11.18 8.00 4.05
CA ASN A 26 12.32 7.09 4.20
C ASN A 26 11.97 5.59 4.39
N LEU A 27 10.77 5.14 4.02
CA LEU A 27 10.49 3.71 3.86
C LEU A 27 11.46 3.11 2.86
N ASN A 28 12.11 2.03 3.28
CA ASN A 28 12.87 1.16 2.39
C ASN A 28 11.95 0.51 1.34
N ARG A 29 12.54 -0.13 0.32
CA ARG A 29 11.79 -0.78 -0.76
C ARG A 29 10.76 -1.80 -0.25
N LYS A 30 11.09 -2.54 0.81
CA LYS A 30 10.19 -3.52 1.43
C LYS A 30 8.96 -2.82 2.04
N GLY A 31 9.16 -1.72 2.75
CA GLY A 31 8.09 -0.90 3.32
C GLY A 31 7.21 -0.29 2.25
N GLN A 32 7.78 0.20 1.14
CA GLN A 32 6.99 0.72 0.02
C GLN A 32 6.11 -0.37 -0.61
N HIS A 33 6.62 -1.60 -0.74
CA HIS A 33 5.80 -2.74 -1.20
C HIS A 33 4.71 -3.12 -0.20
N ALA A 34 5.01 -3.12 1.10
CA ALA A 34 4.02 -3.36 2.15
C ALA A 34 2.90 -2.31 2.10
N ARG A 35 3.24 -1.03 1.97
CA ARG A 35 2.28 0.06 1.78
C ARG A 35 1.35 -0.24 0.60
N THR A 36 1.90 -0.55 -0.57
CA THR A 36 1.09 -0.85 -1.75
C THR A 36 0.14 -2.03 -1.52
N ARG A 37 0.59 -3.10 -0.86
CA ARG A 37 -0.26 -4.25 -0.53
C ARG A 37 -1.39 -3.88 0.43
N ILE A 38 -1.09 -3.14 1.50
CA ILE A 38 -2.09 -2.64 2.46
C ILE A 38 -3.15 -1.80 1.73
N LEU A 39 -2.72 -0.86 0.88
CA LEU A 39 -3.64 -0.02 0.12
C LEU A 39 -4.51 -0.83 -0.84
N SER A 40 -3.94 -1.83 -1.54
CA SER A 40 -4.68 -2.72 -2.42
C SER A 40 -5.73 -3.55 -1.67
N VAL A 41 -5.38 -4.07 -0.49
CA VAL A 41 -6.31 -4.82 0.36
C VAL A 41 -7.42 -3.90 0.89
N PHE A 42 -7.07 -2.69 1.34
CA PHE A 42 -8.04 -1.71 1.80
C PHE A 42 -9.08 -1.38 0.72
N ALA A 43 -8.62 -1.08 -0.50
CA ALA A 43 -9.53 -0.76 -1.61
C ALA A 43 -10.39 -1.96 -2.03
N TYR A 44 -9.90 -3.19 -1.85
CA TYR A 44 -10.69 -4.40 -2.08
C TYR A 44 -11.83 -4.56 -1.07
N TYR A 45 -11.57 -4.31 0.22
CA TYR A 45 -12.59 -4.40 1.27
C TYR A 45 -13.54 -3.19 1.33
N HIS A 46 -13.08 -2.03 0.87
CA HIS A 46 -13.85 -0.78 0.89
C HIS A 46 -14.02 -0.19 -0.52
N PRO A 47 -14.79 -0.84 -1.41
CA PRO A 47 -15.02 -0.35 -2.77
C PRO A 47 -15.80 0.97 -2.80
N ASP A 48 -16.54 1.30 -1.74
CA ASP A 48 -17.33 2.53 -1.62
C ASP A 48 -16.44 3.77 -1.44
N ILE A 49 -15.19 3.59 -0.99
CA ILE A 49 -14.24 4.67 -0.77
C ILE A 49 -13.58 5.01 -2.10
N THR A 50 -14.07 6.07 -2.74
CA THR A 50 -13.58 6.55 -4.03
C THR A 50 -12.40 7.52 -3.91
N TRP A 51 -12.20 8.14 -2.74
CA TRP A 51 -11.16 9.15 -2.52
C TRP A 51 -10.65 9.15 -1.06
N ALA A 52 -9.40 8.74 -0.82
CA ALA A 52 -8.70 8.82 0.47
C ALA A 52 -7.22 9.31 0.34
N PRO A 53 -6.95 10.65 0.38
CA PRO A 53 -5.61 11.24 0.19
C PRO A 53 -4.61 10.76 1.20
N LEU A 54 -5.10 10.77 2.44
CA LEU A 54 -4.27 10.64 3.62
C LEU A 54 -3.96 9.17 3.91
N LEU A 55 -4.60 8.24 3.21
CA LEU A 55 -4.41 6.83 3.47
C LEU A 55 -2.98 6.37 3.13
N ALA A 56 -2.45 6.83 2.00
CA ALA A 56 -1.08 6.58 1.58
C ALA A 56 0.00 7.13 2.57
N PRO A 57 -0.06 8.41 2.98
CA PRO A 57 0.91 8.95 3.95
C PRO A 57 0.71 8.37 5.36
N LEU A 58 -0.52 8.12 5.81
CA LEU A 58 -0.77 7.50 7.11
C LEU A 58 -0.24 6.07 7.16
N THR A 59 -0.50 5.26 6.13
CA THR A 59 0.05 3.88 6.06
C THR A 59 1.58 3.89 6.01
N ALA A 60 2.19 4.84 5.30
CA ALA A 60 3.63 5.03 5.33
C ALA A 60 4.12 5.37 6.76
N LEU A 61 3.48 6.31 7.44
CA LEU A 61 3.83 6.68 8.81
C LEU A 61 3.69 5.50 9.78
N PHE A 62 2.59 4.73 9.71
CA PHE A 62 2.38 3.56 10.55
C PHE A 62 3.43 2.49 10.32
N LEU A 63 3.86 2.26 9.09
CA LEU A 63 4.93 1.29 8.77
C LEU A 63 6.30 1.66 9.34
N HIS A 64 6.50 2.87 9.88
CA HIS A 64 7.71 3.19 10.66
C HIS A 64 7.66 2.66 12.10
N TYR A 65 6.46 2.44 12.64
CA TYR A 65 6.25 2.08 14.05
C TYR A 65 5.56 0.72 14.23
N MET A 66 4.97 0.18 13.17
CA MET A 66 4.18 -1.05 13.13
C MET A 66 4.63 -1.94 11.98
N THR A 67 4.40 -3.25 12.10
CA THR A 67 4.57 -4.17 10.98
C THR A 67 3.31 -4.23 10.10
N GLU A 68 3.40 -4.88 8.95
CA GLU A 68 2.27 -5.01 8.00
C GLU A 68 1.05 -5.76 8.57
N ILE A 69 1.20 -6.46 9.70
CA ILE A 69 0.20 -7.37 10.27
C ILE A 69 -0.25 -6.92 11.68
N ASP A 70 0.43 -5.95 12.31
CA ASP A 70 0.02 -5.38 13.60
C ASP A 70 -1.32 -4.63 13.50
#